data_AF-A0A6B3GRI2-F1
#
_entry.id   AF-A0A6B3GRI2-F1
#
_cell.length_a   1.000
_cell.length_b   1.000
_cell.length_c   1.000
_cell.angle_alpha   90.00
_cell.angle_beta   90.00
_cell.angle_gamma   90.00
#
_symmetry.space_group_name_H-M   'P 1'
#
loop_
_entity.id
_entity.type
_entity.pdbx_description
1 polymer ?
#
loop_
_entity_poly.entity_id
_entity_poly.type
_entity_poly.pdbx_seq_one_letter_code
_entity_poly.pdbx_strand_id
1 'polypeptide(L)'
;AAELAVIGRRAENDFVGVPCGIMDQMASACCTEGHALHLDTRDLSLRQVPFDLASQGLTLLVVDTRVKHALGDGAYAERRAGCEEGARLLGIPMLRDLPYEDLA
;
A
#
# COMPACT_ATOMS: atom_id res chain seq x y z
N ALA A 1 7.36 -10.03 12.70
CA ALA A 1 6.35 -9.86 11.62
C ALA A 1 6.66 -8.64 10.76
N ALA A 2 6.54 -7.41 11.28
CA ALA A 2 6.80 -6.19 10.49
C ALA A 2 8.23 -6.09 9.92
N GLU A 3 9.24 -6.53 10.66
CA GLU A 3 10.63 -6.58 10.16
C GLU A 3 10.77 -7.50 8.93
N LEU A 4 10.10 -8.66 8.92
CA LEU A 4 10.07 -9.57 7.77
C LEU A 4 9.39 -8.91 6.58
N ALA A 5 8.34 -8.11 6.81
CA ALA A 5 7.67 -7.37 5.75
C ALA A 5 8.61 -6.32 5.11
N VAL A 6 9.40 -5.62 5.93
CA VAL A 6 10.40 -4.66 5.44
C VAL A 6 11.48 -5.37 4.61
N ILE A 7 11.97 -6.53 5.07
CA ILE A 7 12.93 -7.34 4.31
C ILE A 7 12.31 -7.83 3.00
N GLY A 8 11.06 -8.32 3.03
CA GLY A 8 10.33 -8.76 1.84
C GLY A 8 10.19 -7.65 0.80
N ARG A 9 9.79 -6.44 1.23
CA ARG A 9 9.74 -5.27 0.33
C ARG A 9 11.11 -4.97 -0.27
N ARG A 10 12.18 -5.03 0.52
CA ARG A 10 13.54 -4.81 0.01
C ARG A 10 13.93 -5.86 -1.02
N ALA A 11 13.62 -7.14 -0.80
CA ALA A 11 13.86 -8.17 -1.79
C ALA A 11 13.09 -7.88 -3.10
N GLU A 12 11.84 -7.43 -3.01
CA GLU A 12 11.03 -7.12 -4.19
C GLU A 12 11.54 -5.91 -4.96
N ASN A 13 12.00 -4.87 -4.26
CA ASN A 13 12.58 -3.68 -4.89
C ASN A 13 14.00 -3.95 -5.44
N ASP A 14 14.88 -4.54 -4.64
CA ASP A 14 16.32 -4.61 -4.93
C ASP A 14 16.70 -5.84 -5.76
N PHE A 15 15.97 -6.95 -5.63
CA PHE A 15 16.26 -8.20 -6.35
C PHE A 15 15.28 -8.45 -7.50
N VAL A 16 13.97 -8.32 -7.26
CA VAL A 16 12.96 -8.51 -8.32
C VAL A 16 12.87 -7.29 -9.24
N GLY A 17 13.19 -6.10 -8.73
CA GLY A 17 13.20 -4.85 -9.51
C GLY A 17 11.82 -4.17 -9.59
N VAL A 18 10.88 -4.54 -8.72
CA VAL A 18 9.54 -3.94 -8.69
C VAL A 18 9.51 -2.85 -7.62
N PRO A 19 9.29 -1.56 -7.99
CA PRO A 19 9.43 -0.44 -7.06
C PRO A 19 8.22 -0.27 -6.11
N CYS A 20 7.70 -1.37 -5.55
CA CYS A 20 6.45 -1.42 -4.79
C CYS A 20 6.54 -0.76 -3.40
N GLY A 21 5.37 -0.44 -2.85
CA GLY A 21 5.19 -0.06 -1.44
C GLY A 21 5.35 -1.24 -0.47
N ILE A 22 4.97 -1.02 0.79
CA ILE A 22 5.13 -1.98 1.91
C ILE A 22 3.85 -2.76 2.26
N MET A 23 2.73 -2.42 1.61
CA MET A 23 1.39 -2.84 2.03
C MET A 23 1.22 -4.36 1.95
N ASP A 24 1.56 -4.98 0.82
CA ASP A 24 1.32 -6.41 0.59
C ASP A 24 2.12 -7.27 1.58
N GLN A 25 3.37 -6.90 1.83
CA GLN A 25 4.23 -7.62 2.77
C GLN A 25 3.74 -7.40 4.21
N MET A 26 3.28 -6.20 4.57
CA MET A 26 2.72 -5.93 5.90
C MET A 26 1.39 -6.66 6.12
N ALA A 27 0.49 -6.66 5.14
CA ALA A 27 -0.77 -7.38 5.23
C ALA A 27 -0.52 -8.88 5.39
N SER A 28 0.37 -9.46 4.57
CA SER A 28 0.70 -10.88 4.65
C SER A 28 1.34 -11.28 5.98
N ALA A 29 2.19 -10.43 6.57
CA ALA A 29 2.94 -10.77 7.78
C ALA A 29 2.23 -10.38 9.08
N CYS A 30 1.36 -9.36 9.06
CA CYS A 30 0.84 -8.71 10.26
C CYS A 30 -0.68 -8.77 10.41
N CYS A 31 -1.47 -9.15 9.40
CA CYS A 31 -2.92 -9.28 9.58
C CYS A 31 -3.28 -10.38 10.59
N THR A 32 -4.34 -10.14 11.36
CA THR A 32 -4.96 -11.12 12.25
C THR A 32 -6.32 -11.51 11.73
N GLU A 33 -6.72 -12.76 11.95
CA GLU A 33 -8.05 -13.26 11.57
C GLU A 33 -9.17 -12.35 12.09
N GLY A 34 -10.19 -12.12 11.26
CA GLY A 34 -11.35 -11.27 11.59
C GLY A 34 -11.04 -9.77 11.66
N HIS A 35 -9.89 -9.31 11.16
CA HIS A 35 -9.51 -7.90 11.19
C HIS A 35 -8.99 -7.40 9.83
N ALA A 36 -9.25 -6.13 9.55
CA ALA A 36 -8.54 -5.36 8.56
C ALA A 36 -7.35 -4.64 9.20
N LEU A 37 -6.25 -4.49 8.47
CA LEU A 37 -5.06 -3.79 8.96
C LEU A 37 -5.12 -2.32 8.58
N HIS A 38 -5.22 -1.44 9.58
CA HIS A 38 -4.95 -0.01 9.39
C HIS A 38 -3.44 0.21 9.54
N LEU A 39 -2.77 0.57 8.45
CA LEU A 39 -1.33 0.76 8.39
C LEU A 39 -1.01 2.21 8.03
N ASP A 40 -0.24 2.89 8.89
CA ASP A 40 0.43 4.11 8.50
C ASP A 40 1.77 3.77 7.83
N THR A 41 1.89 4.04 6.53
CA THR A 41 3.10 3.69 5.78
C THR A 41 4.28 4.63 6.02
N ARG A 42 4.09 5.75 6.74
CA ARG A 42 5.16 6.69 7.10
C ARG A 42 6.02 6.14 8.23
N ASP A 43 5.39 5.72 9.32
CA ASP A 43 6.06 5.25 10.53
C ASP A 43 5.87 3.76 10.80
N LEU A 44 5.09 3.08 9.96
CA LEU A 44 4.73 1.66 10.05
C LEU A 44 3.90 1.33 11.30
N SER A 45 3.29 2.33 11.94
CA SER A 45 2.32 2.10 13.00
C SER A 45 1.11 1.34 12.43
N LEU A 46 0.64 0.37 13.21
CA LEU A 46 -0.41 -0.55 12.80
C LEU A 46 -1.50 -0.67 13.85
N ARG A 47 -2.72 -0.84 13.39
CA ARG A 47 -3.88 -1.11 14.24
C ARG A 47 -4.77 -2.14 13.56
N GLN A 48 -5.09 -3.21 14.28
CA GLN A 48 -6.10 -4.18 13.84
C GLN A 48 -7.48 -3.56 14.02
N VAL A 49 -8.26 -3.53 12.95
CA VAL A 49 -9.64 -3.03 12.94
C VAL A 49 -10.56 -4.23 12.81
N PRO A 50 -11.46 -4.50 13.78
CA PRO A 50 -12.43 -5.58 13.66
C PRO A 50 -13.17 -5.51 12.33
N PHE A 51 -13.16 -6.62 11.60
CA PHE A 51 -13.71 -6.73 10.27
C PHE A 51 -14.49 -8.04 10.15
N ASP A 52 -15.62 -8.06 10.84
CA ASP A 52 -16.56 -9.18 10.83
C ASP A 52 -17.78 -8.80 10.00
N LEU A 53 -17.69 -9.08 8.70
CA LEU A 53 -18.80 -8.88 7.77
C LEU A 53 -19.96 -9.83 8.05
N ALA A 54 -19.69 -11.04 8.54
CA ALA A 54 -20.68 -12.07 8.74
C ALA A 54 -21.70 -11.68 9.82
N SER A 55 -21.25 -11.09 10.94
CA SER A 55 -22.19 -10.57 11.96
C SER A 55 -23.06 -9.41 11.47
N GLN A 56 -22.65 -8.74 10.39
CA GLN A 56 -23.43 -7.69 9.72
C GLN A 56 -24.30 -8.22 8.57
N GLY A 57 -24.32 -9.53 8.33
CA GLY A 57 -25.02 -10.14 7.20
C GLY A 57 -24.40 -9.78 5.84
N LEU A 58 -23.11 -9.43 5.82
CA LEU A 58 -22.34 -9.03 4.65
C LEU A 58 -21.32 -10.10 4.24
N THR A 59 -20.85 -10.04 3.00
CA THR A 59 -19.80 -10.92 2.46
C THR A 59 -18.86 -10.12 1.58
N LEU A 60 -17.55 -10.39 1.68
CA LEU A 60 -16.55 -9.83 0.78
C LEU A 60 -16.45 -10.69 -0.47
N LEU A 61 -16.85 -10.14 -1.61
CA LEU A 61 -16.66 -10.77 -2.91
C LEU A 61 -15.45 -10.16 -3.62
N VAL A 62 -14.45 -10.97 -3.93
CA VAL A 62 -13.32 -10.57 -4.78
C VAL A 62 -13.61 -11.06 -6.20
N VAL A 63 -13.64 -10.14 -7.17
CA VAL A 63 -13.88 -10.45 -8.59
C VAL A 63 -12.60 -10.25 -9.38
N ASP A 64 -12.05 -11.34 -9.91
CA ASP A 64 -10.89 -11.30 -10.80
C ASP A 64 -11.32 -10.99 -12.24
N THR A 65 -10.82 -9.86 -12.78
CA THR A 65 -11.09 -9.44 -14.16
C THR A 65 -10.43 -10.34 -15.21
N ARG A 66 -9.46 -11.17 -14.81
CA ARG A 66 -8.61 -12.02 -15.66
C ARG A 66 -7.75 -11.27 -16.68
N VAL A 67 -7.74 -9.93 -16.63
CA VAL A 67 -6.84 -9.12 -17.43
C VAL A 67 -5.44 -9.25 -16.85
N LYS A 68 -4.50 -9.76 -17.66
CA LYS A 68 -3.09 -9.82 -17.28
C LYS A 68 -2.41 -8.54 -17.74
N HIS A 69 -2.15 -7.62 -16.81
CA HIS A 69 -1.14 -6.60 -17.04
C HIS A 69 0.22 -7.29 -17.06
N ALA A 70 1.05 -6.99 -18.05
CA ALA A 70 2.43 -7.45 -18.00
C ALA A 70 3.10 -6.73 -16.82
N LEU A 71 3.79 -7.50 -15.97
CA LEU A 71 4.44 -7.03 -14.75
C LEU A 71 5.63 -6.06 -15.01
N GLY A 72 5.76 -5.51 -16.23
CA GLY A 72 6.94 -4.78 -16.68
C GLY A 72 6.66 -3.41 -17.31
N ASP A 73 5.41 -2.94 -17.32
CA ASP A 73 5.01 -1.87 -18.26
C ASP A 73 5.40 -0.46 -17.78
N GLY A 74 6.12 -0.33 -16.67
CA GLY A 74 6.58 0.96 -16.15
C GLY A 74 5.47 1.85 -15.57
N ALA A 75 4.19 1.59 -15.86
CA ALA A 75 3.07 2.44 -15.43
C ALA A 75 3.00 2.64 -13.90
N TYR A 76 3.39 1.64 -13.10
CA TYR A 76 3.48 1.81 -11.65
C TYR A 76 4.64 2.75 -11.28
N ALA A 77 5.83 2.55 -11.87
CA ALA A 77 6.98 3.40 -11.65
C ALA A 77 6.73 4.85 -12.11
N GLU A 78 6.04 5.04 -13.24
CA GLU A 78 5.63 6.35 -13.75
C GLU A 78 4.67 7.04 -12.78
N ARG A 79 3.66 6.32 -12.25
CA ARG A 79 2.77 6.86 -11.20
C ARG A 79 3.55 7.30 -9.97
N ARG A 80 4.50 6.48 -9.51
CA ARG A 80 5.36 6.82 -8.38
C ARG A 80 6.18 8.08 -8.66
N ALA A 81 6.83 8.15 -9.82
CA ALA A 81 7.60 9.32 -10.25
C ALA A 81 6.71 10.58 -10.34
N GLY A 82 5.48 10.45 -10.83
CA GLY A 82 4.51 11.54 -10.86
C GLY A 82 4.13 12.04 -9.47
N CYS A 83 3.96 11.14 -8.49
CA CYS A 83 3.73 11.53 -7.10
C CYS A 83 4.94 12.25 -6.47
N GLU A 84 6.14 11.75 -6.72
CA GLU A 84 7.40 12.34 -6.25
C GLU A 84 7.61 13.74 -6.86
N GLU A 85 7.33 13.90 -8.16
CA GLU A 85 7.37 15.20 -8.84
C GLU A 85 6.30 16.16 -8.31
N GLY A 86 5.08 15.70 -8.07
CA GLY A 86 4.02 16.50 -7.47
C GLY A 86 4.42 17.04 -6.09
N ALA A 87 4.97 16.19 -5.23
CA ALA A 87 5.48 16.62 -3.93
C ALA A 87 6.60 17.66 -4.07
N ARG A 88 7.53 17.46 -5.02
CA ARG A 88 8.61 18.41 -5.32
C ARG A 88 8.08 19.78 -5.76
N LEU A 89 7.08 19.81 -6.65
CA LEU A 89 6.48 21.05 -7.14
C LEU A 89 5.74 21.82 -6.04
N LEU A 90 5.12 21.10 -5.10
CA LEU A 90 4.45 21.67 -3.93
C LEU A 90 5.42 22.07 -2.80
N GLY A 91 6.70 21.71 -2.90
CA GLY A 91 7.69 21.99 -1.86
C GLY A 91 7.51 21.17 -0.58
N ILE A 92 6.85 20.01 -0.67
CA ILE A 92 6.57 19.11 0.46
C ILE A 92 7.35 17.80 0.33
N PRO A 93 7.71 17.11 1.44
CA PRO A 93 8.47 15.87 1.38
C PRO A 93 7.70 14.70 0.77
N MET A 94 6.41 14.59 1.08
CA MET A 94 5.50 13.56 0.58
C MET A 94 4.13 14.17 0.31
N LEU A 95 3.37 13.62 -0.64
CA LEU A 95 2.00 14.08 -0.92
C LEU A 95 1.08 14.04 0.31
N ARG A 96 1.35 13.15 1.26
CA ARG A 96 0.63 13.07 2.55
C ARG A 96 0.79 14.33 3.42
N ASP A 97 1.84 15.14 3.18
CA ASP A 97 2.08 16.38 3.93
C ASP A 97 1.26 17.56 3.40
N LEU A 98 0.49 17.39 2.32
CA LEU A 98 -0.45 18.40 1.84
C LEU A 98 -1.71 18.43 2.73
N PRO A 99 -2.01 19.56 3.38
CA PRO A 99 -3.27 19.73 4.12
C PRO A 99 -4.48 19.59 3.21
N TYR A 100 -5.62 19.16 3.77
CA TYR A 100 -6.81 18.91 2.97
C TYR A 100 -7.35 20.19 2.32
N GLU A 101 -7.22 21.31 3.02
CA GLU A 101 -7.60 22.63 2.55
C GLU A 101 -6.84 23.10 1.31
N ASP A 102 -5.66 22.53 1.03
CA ASP A 102 -4.77 22.93 -0.05
C ASP A 102 -4.88 22.01 -1.30
N LEU A 103 -5.88 21.12 -1.36
CA LEU A 103 -6.12 20.18 -2.47
C LEU A 103 -6.82 20.79 -3.70
N ALA A 104 -7.25 22.05 -3.63
CA ALA A 104 -8.12 22.70 -4.61
C ALA A 104 -7.41 23.21 -5.88
#